data_AF-A0A161USJ7-F1
#
_entry.id   AF-A0A161USJ7-F1
#
_cell.length_a   1.000
_cell.length_b   1.000
_cell.length_c   1.000
_cell.angle_alpha   90.00
_cell.angle_beta   90.00
_cell.angle_gamma   90.00
#
_symmetry.space_group_name_H-M   'P 1'
#
loop_
_entity.id
_entity.type
_entity.pdbx_description
1 polymer ?
#
loop_
_entity_poly.entity_id
_entity_poly.type
_entity_poly.pdbx_seq_one_letter_code
_entity_poly.pdbx_strand_id
1 'polypeptide(L)'
;MNEISAATDTSDDRASAAEPTASSAEVTADPSTATYGDSSATASESVPPAKVDAVDSPAASTVNEAIGVDGQVDYVSPRDVDGDGLIDLTHSRVDGIDTTTHYNEDDTITLIEQDTDSNGTYETAAAQQSDGTIRVAEDLDDDGDVDLATFHDPVSGAPVRQDTIEGGAITETLIDSNSDGQVDVVLIDSNGDGRFDTAMLDSDADGRINATLVDTDGDGRFDLGELDSNGDGNFDTVAAGADTDLGTIESLESAIPADDNYHAQAGTYPAESQSDL
;
A
#
# COMPACT_ATOMS: atom_id res chain seq x y z
N MET A 1 -6.46 -51.43 -49.88
CA MET A 1 -5.54 -50.30 -50.13
C MET A 1 -6.33 -49.26 -50.91
N ASN A 2 -6.40 -48.04 -50.34
CA ASN A 2 -7.02 -46.78 -50.79
C ASN A 2 -8.52 -46.81 -51.14
N GLU A 3 -9.43 -46.23 -50.36
CA GLU A 3 -9.61 -44.85 -49.83
C GLU A 3 -10.53 -43.97 -50.69
N ILE A 4 -11.67 -43.57 -50.08
CA ILE A 4 -12.29 -42.22 -49.97
C ILE A 4 -12.64 -41.51 -51.30
N SER A 5 -13.81 -40.90 -51.58
CA SER A 5 -14.92 -40.35 -50.81
C SER A 5 -16.17 -40.26 -51.71
N ALA A 6 -17.37 -40.26 -51.11
CA ALA A 6 -18.59 -39.78 -51.75
C ALA A 6 -19.14 -38.60 -50.92
N ALA A 7 -19.49 -37.51 -51.59
CA ALA A 7 -20.15 -36.34 -51.01
C ALA A 7 -21.48 -36.09 -51.73
N THR A 8 -22.52 -35.79 -50.94
CA THR A 8 -23.82 -35.11 -51.21
C THR A 8 -24.77 -35.56 -50.09
N ASP A 9 -25.62 -34.77 -49.42
CA ASP A 9 -26.03 -33.38 -49.55
C ASP A 9 -26.95 -33.05 -48.34
N THR A 10 -26.98 -31.77 -47.96
CA THR A 10 -28.03 -31.01 -47.23
C THR A 10 -28.67 -31.49 -45.91
N SER A 11 -28.32 -30.77 -44.83
CA SER A 11 -29.21 -30.26 -43.75
C SER A 11 -28.40 -29.16 -43.01
N ASP A 12 -28.90 -28.12 -42.38
CA ASP A 12 -30.22 -27.57 -42.09
C ASP A 12 -30.00 -26.07 -41.78
N ASP A 13 -30.96 -25.23 -42.12
CA ASP A 13 -30.89 -23.77 -42.02
C ASP A 13 -31.28 -23.32 -40.59
N ARG A 14 -30.32 -22.80 -39.82
CA ARG A 14 -30.58 -22.05 -38.57
C ARG A 14 -29.61 -20.89 -38.37
N ALA A 15 -30.12 -19.70 -38.70
CA ALA A 15 -29.90 -18.39 -38.06
C ALA A 15 -28.55 -18.17 -37.34
N SER A 16 -27.67 -17.43 -38.01
CA SER A 16 -26.49 -16.77 -37.46
C SER A 16 -26.93 -15.58 -36.59
N ALA A 17 -26.69 -15.67 -35.28
CA ALA A 17 -26.50 -14.52 -34.41
C ALA A 17 -25.00 -14.42 -34.14
N ALA A 18 -24.41 -13.27 -34.46
CA ALA A 18 -22.99 -13.01 -34.25
C ALA A 18 -22.72 -12.83 -32.75
N GLU A 19 -21.77 -13.59 -32.22
CA GLU A 19 -21.22 -13.36 -30.88
C GLU A 19 -20.23 -12.19 -30.92
N PRO A 20 -20.27 -11.24 -29.97
CA PRO A 20 -19.18 -10.30 -29.82
C PRO A 20 -18.00 -11.02 -29.18
N THR A 21 -16.86 -10.98 -29.86
CA THR A 21 -15.58 -11.50 -29.40
C THR A 21 -15.14 -10.79 -28.13
N ALA A 22 -15.02 -11.52 -27.02
CA ALA A 22 -14.33 -11.06 -25.81
C ALA A 22 -12.84 -10.88 -26.14
N SER A 23 -12.37 -9.64 -26.10
CA SER A 23 -10.94 -9.34 -26.10
C SER A 23 -10.45 -9.50 -24.67
N SER A 24 -9.74 -10.60 -24.39
CA SER A 24 -8.98 -10.76 -23.16
C SER A 24 -7.92 -9.66 -23.11
N ALA A 25 -8.10 -8.68 -22.23
CA ALA A 25 -7.02 -7.80 -21.83
C ALA A 25 -6.39 -8.42 -20.58
N GLU A 26 -5.22 -9.05 -20.74
CA GLU A 26 -4.36 -9.35 -19.60
C GLU A 26 -3.97 -8.02 -18.95
N VAL A 27 -4.32 -7.85 -17.68
CA VAL A 27 -3.85 -6.74 -16.84
C VAL A 27 -2.64 -7.29 -16.08
N THR A 28 -1.44 -6.99 -16.59
CA THR A 28 -0.16 -7.33 -15.96
C THR A 28 0.40 -6.12 -15.23
N ALA A 29 -0.26 -5.67 -14.16
CA ALA A 29 0.22 -4.56 -13.34
C ALA A 29 0.33 -4.99 -11.88
N ASP A 30 1.46 -4.66 -11.27
CA ASP A 30 1.75 -4.86 -9.85
C ASP A 30 0.96 -3.81 -9.03
N PRO A 31 0.10 -4.24 -8.08
CA PRO A 31 -0.72 -3.32 -7.28
C PRO A 31 0.10 -2.37 -6.39
N SER A 32 1.41 -2.61 -6.21
CA SER A 32 2.29 -1.72 -5.44
C SER A 32 2.77 -0.48 -6.20
N THR A 33 2.49 -0.36 -7.50
CA THR A 33 3.03 0.71 -8.39
C THR A 33 1.97 1.39 -9.27
N ALA A 34 0.68 1.21 -8.97
CA ALA A 34 -0.39 1.60 -9.88
C ALA A 34 -0.64 3.12 -9.89
N THR A 35 -0.18 3.83 -10.92
CA THR A 35 -0.61 5.19 -11.25
C THR A 35 -1.87 5.13 -12.12
N TYR A 36 -3.02 5.62 -11.64
CA TYR A 36 -4.27 5.61 -12.40
C TYR A 36 -4.47 6.91 -13.18
N GLY A 37 -4.36 6.82 -14.50
CA GLY A 37 -4.54 7.96 -15.40
C GLY A 37 -6.00 8.43 -15.53
N ASP A 38 -6.17 9.76 -15.53
CA ASP A 38 -7.42 10.48 -15.77
C ASP A 38 -8.10 10.02 -17.06
N SER A 39 -9.16 9.23 -16.91
CA SER A 39 -10.10 8.93 -17.99
C SER A 39 -11.42 9.62 -17.69
N SER A 40 -11.48 10.90 -18.07
CA SER A 40 -12.70 11.69 -18.20
C SER A 40 -13.84 10.88 -18.83
N ALA A 41 -14.77 10.40 -17.98
CA ALA A 41 -16.01 9.79 -18.43
C ALA A 41 -17.02 10.90 -18.74
N THR A 42 -17.44 10.96 -20.01
CA THR A 42 -18.50 11.84 -20.47
C THR A 42 -19.81 11.56 -19.74
N ALA A 43 -20.42 12.63 -19.21
CA ALA A 43 -21.70 12.63 -18.51
C ALA A 43 -22.76 11.74 -19.18
N SER A 44 -23.24 10.74 -18.42
CA SER A 44 -24.41 9.96 -18.80
C SER A 44 -25.65 10.44 -18.04
N GLU A 45 -26.75 10.42 -18.76
CA GLU A 45 -28.00 11.15 -18.56
C GLU A 45 -28.76 10.78 -17.28
N SER A 46 -29.29 11.78 -16.58
CA SER A 46 -30.03 11.64 -15.32
C SER A 46 -31.34 10.87 -15.51
N VAL A 47 -31.47 9.72 -14.84
CA VAL A 47 -32.76 9.01 -14.68
C VAL A 47 -33.54 9.67 -13.52
N PRO A 48 -34.82 10.06 -13.70
CA PRO A 48 -35.56 10.76 -12.64
C PRO A 48 -35.91 9.80 -11.48
N PRO A 49 -35.99 10.31 -10.23
CA PRO A 49 -36.26 9.47 -9.07
C PRO A 49 -37.69 8.94 -9.10
N ALA A 50 -37.83 7.63 -8.86
CA ALA A 50 -39.12 7.03 -8.57
C ALA A 50 -39.62 7.54 -7.21
N LYS A 51 -40.88 7.98 -7.17
CA LYS A 51 -41.57 8.49 -5.98
C LYS A 51 -41.61 7.42 -4.88
N VAL A 52 -40.98 7.71 -3.73
CA VAL A 52 -41.12 6.93 -2.49
C VAL A 52 -42.25 7.51 -1.63
N ASP A 53 -43.29 6.72 -1.40
CA ASP A 53 -44.25 6.99 -0.33
C ASP A 53 -43.57 6.66 1.01
N ALA A 54 -43.69 7.57 1.99
CA ALA A 54 -43.05 7.47 3.29
C ALA A 54 -43.45 6.18 4.02
N VAL A 55 -42.49 5.29 4.24
CA VAL A 55 -42.60 4.16 5.16
C VAL A 55 -41.41 4.25 6.12
N ASP A 56 -41.78 4.47 7.39
CA ASP A 56 -41.11 4.09 8.63
C ASP A 56 -39.59 3.90 8.60
N SER A 57 -38.87 4.75 9.35
CA SER A 57 -37.44 4.59 9.64
C SER A 57 -37.13 3.15 10.06
N PRO A 58 -36.30 2.39 9.32
CA PRO A 58 -35.93 1.06 9.78
C PRO A 58 -34.97 1.20 10.95
N ALA A 59 -35.10 0.27 11.89
CA ALA A 59 -34.18 0.11 13.00
C ALA A 59 -32.73 0.03 12.47
N ALA A 60 -31.83 0.79 13.09
CA ALA A 60 -30.42 0.43 13.09
C ALA A 60 -30.28 -1.00 13.67
N SER A 61 -29.26 -1.76 13.24
CA SER A 61 -28.83 -3.06 13.81
C SER A 61 -29.24 -4.36 13.08
N THR A 62 -29.11 -4.45 11.74
CA THR A 62 -28.93 -5.77 11.09
C THR A 62 -27.87 -5.77 9.99
N VAL A 63 -27.68 -4.64 9.29
CA VAL A 63 -26.66 -4.51 8.24
C VAL A 63 -25.28 -4.34 8.87
N ASN A 64 -25.14 -3.45 9.86
CA ASN A 64 -23.91 -3.22 10.61
C ASN A 64 -23.29 -4.50 11.16
N GLU A 65 -24.11 -5.35 11.78
CA GLU A 65 -23.67 -6.63 12.36
C GLU A 65 -23.26 -7.66 11.29
N ALA A 66 -23.88 -7.60 10.11
CA ALA A 66 -23.59 -8.53 9.00
C ALA A 66 -22.30 -8.17 8.26
N ILE A 67 -21.90 -6.89 8.25
CA ILE A 67 -20.67 -6.41 7.61
C ILE A 67 -19.58 -6.02 8.60
N GLY A 68 -19.86 -6.10 9.91
CA GLY A 68 -18.87 -5.83 10.95
C GLY A 68 -18.44 -4.36 11.07
N VAL A 69 -19.25 -3.41 10.59
CA VAL A 69 -18.92 -1.97 10.66
C VAL A 69 -19.77 -1.24 11.69
N ASP A 70 -19.13 -0.34 12.43
CA ASP A 70 -19.81 0.65 13.25
C ASP A 70 -20.15 1.87 12.38
N GLY A 71 -21.34 2.45 12.54
CA GLY A 71 -21.76 3.66 11.78
C GLY A 71 -23.08 3.51 11.01
N GLN A 72 -23.53 4.59 10.37
CA GLN A 72 -24.67 4.57 9.46
C GLN A 72 -24.25 4.02 8.09
N VAL A 73 -24.74 2.83 7.76
CA VAL A 73 -24.51 2.23 6.44
C VAL A 73 -25.50 2.80 5.43
N ASP A 74 -24.99 3.46 4.40
CA ASP A 74 -25.79 4.01 3.30
C ASP A 74 -25.99 2.97 2.18
N TYR A 75 -24.92 2.28 1.77
CA TYR A 75 -25.00 1.16 0.83
C TYR A 75 -23.86 0.15 0.99
N VAL A 76 -24.09 -1.06 0.49
CA VAL A 76 -23.08 -2.12 0.31
C VAL A 76 -23.37 -2.80 -1.03
N SER A 77 -22.34 -3.01 -1.83
CA SER A 77 -22.41 -3.54 -3.20
C SER A 77 -21.24 -4.51 -3.46
N PRO A 78 -21.39 -5.81 -3.14
CA PRO A 78 -20.41 -6.82 -3.51
C PRO A 78 -20.38 -7.05 -5.03
N ARG A 79 -19.21 -7.39 -5.56
CA ARG A 79 -18.94 -7.61 -6.98
C ARG A 79 -18.09 -8.87 -7.16
N ASP A 80 -18.59 -9.73 -8.03
CA ASP A 80 -17.88 -10.84 -8.67
C ASP A 80 -17.46 -10.30 -10.05
N VAL A 81 -16.18 -9.98 -10.19
CA VAL A 81 -15.55 -9.34 -11.36
C VAL A 81 -15.07 -10.39 -12.35
N ASP A 82 -14.57 -11.54 -11.88
CA ASP A 82 -14.04 -12.60 -12.75
C ASP A 82 -15.08 -13.67 -13.15
N GLY A 83 -16.23 -13.73 -12.48
CA GLY A 83 -17.35 -14.61 -12.76
C GLY A 83 -17.23 -16.01 -12.16
N ASP A 84 -16.34 -16.22 -11.19
CA ASP A 84 -16.13 -17.51 -10.53
C ASP A 84 -17.19 -17.82 -9.44
N GLY A 85 -17.99 -16.81 -9.06
CA GLY A 85 -19.05 -16.88 -8.07
C GLY A 85 -18.63 -16.52 -6.64
N LEU A 86 -17.37 -16.13 -6.44
CA LEU A 86 -16.84 -15.51 -5.24
C LEU A 86 -16.91 -13.98 -5.37
N ILE A 87 -16.74 -13.27 -4.25
CA ILE A 87 -16.76 -11.81 -4.24
C ILE A 87 -15.33 -11.31 -4.29
N ASP A 88 -14.96 -10.63 -5.37
CA ASP A 88 -13.63 -10.04 -5.55
C ASP A 88 -13.49 -8.72 -4.80
N LEU A 89 -14.55 -7.90 -4.82
CA LEU A 89 -14.56 -6.64 -4.11
C LEU A 89 -15.94 -6.26 -3.59
N THR A 90 -15.97 -5.42 -2.57
CA THR A 90 -17.19 -4.80 -2.06
C THR A 90 -17.02 -3.30 -1.99
N HIS A 91 -17.90 -2.57 -2.66
CA HIS A 91 -18.07 -1.13 -2.44
C HIS A 91 -19.07 -0.88 -1.33
N SER A 92 -18.77 0.02 -0.40
CA SER A 92 -19.68 0.41 0.66
C SER A 92 -19.58 1.90 0.96
N ARG A 93 -20.63 2.44 1.59
CA ARG A 93 -20.57 3.76 2.21
C ARG A 93 -21.07 3.69 3.63
N VAL A 94 -20.23 4.13 4.56
CA VAL A 94 -20.49 4.11 6.00
C VAL A 94 -20.12 5.48 6.56
N ASP A 95 -21.05 6.14 7.24
CA ASP A 95 -20.87 7.50 7.79
C ASP A 95 -20.36 8.54 6.77
N GLY A 96 -20.73 8.36 5.50
CA GLY A 96 -20.31 9.25 4.41
C GLY A 96 -18.96 8.92 3.78
N ILE A 97 -18.21 7.96 4.33
CA ILE A 97 -16.94 7.48 3.77
C ILE A 97 -17.24 6.39 2.75
N ASP A 98 -16.80 6.57 1.51
CA ASP A 98 -16.82 5.51 0.51
C ASP A 98 -15.63 4.57 0.75
N THR A 99 -15.87 3.26 0.73
CA THR A 99 -14.85 2.26 1.00
C THR A 99 -14.94 1.12 0.00
N THR A 100 -13.80 0.76 -0.57
CA THR A 100 -13.62 -0.40 -1.44
C THR A 100 -12.80 -1.43 -0.69
N THR A 101 -13.34 -2.65 -0.51
CA THR A 101 -12.61 -3.77 0.08
C THR A 101 -12.40 -4.85 -0.95
N HIS A 102 -11.15 -5.25 -1.15
CA HIS A 102 -10.72 -6.30 -2.07
C HIS A 102 -10.46 -7.61 -1.32
N TYR A 103 -10.76 -8.73 -1.97
CA TYR A 103 -10.63 -10.07 -1.42
C TYR A 103 -9.80 -10.98 -2.34
N ASN A 104 -9.14 -11.96 -1.74
CA ASN A 104 -8.60 -13.13 -2.44
C ASN A 104 -9.68 -14.20 -2.65
N GLU A 105 -9.38 -15.22 -3.46
CA GLU A 105 -10.21 -16.42 -3.66
C GLU A 105 -10.54 -17.18 -2.36
N ASP A 106 -9.79 -16.98 -1.28
CA ASP A 106 -10.03 -17.60 0.03
C ASP A 106 -10.80 -16.70 1.02
N ASP A 107 -11.45 -15.64 0.52
CA ASP A 107 -12.18 -14.61 1.27
C ASP A 107 -11.29 -13.78 2.22
N THR A 108 -9.95 -13.85 2.11
CA THR A 108 -9.06 -12.97 2.87
C THR A 108 -9.00 -11.58 2.25
N ILE A 109 -8.99 -10.53 3.08
CA ILE A 109 -8.90 -9.14 2.61
C ILE A 109 -7.47 -8.87 2.12
N THR A 110 -7.35 -8.32 0.91
CA THR A 110 -6.07 -7.92 0.32
C THR A 110 -5.81 -6.42 0.47
N LEU A 111 -6.84 -5.61 0.29
CA LEU A 111 -6.73 -4.16 0.26
C LEU A 111 -8.05 -3.52 0.69
N ILE A 112 -7.97 -2.47 1.51
CA ILE A 112 -9.08 -1.57 1.83
C ILE A 112 -8.68 -0.18 1.35
N GLU A 113 -9.52 0.48 0.57
CA GLU A 113 -9.33 1.86 0.12
C GLU A 113 -10.49 2.71 0.63
N GLN A 114 -10.23 3.95 1.09
CA GLN A 114 -11.27 4.85 1.57
C GLN A 114 -11.16 6.23 0.94
N ASP A 115 -12.30 6.70 0.42
CA ASP A 115 -12.56 8.06 -0.04
C ASP A 115 -13.43 8.72 1.05
N THR A 116 -12.75 9.51 1.86
CA THR A 116 -13.24 10.13 3.10
C THR A 116 -13.96 11.46 2.85
N ASP A 117 -13.73 12.11 1.72
CA ASP A 117 -14.34 13.39 1.38
C ASP A 117 -15.32 13.33 0.17
N SER A 118 -15.45 12.14 -0.44
CA SER A 118 -16.28 11.81 -1.60
C SER A 118 -15.89 12.55 -2.89
N ASN A 119 -14.61 12.81 -3.12
CA ASN A 119 -14.12 13.50 -4.31
C ASN A 119 -13.77 12.54 -5.47
N GLY A 120 -13.70 11.22 -5.22
CA GLY A 120 -13.42 10.18 -6.19
C GLY A 120 -11.96 9.73 -6.26
N THR A 121 -11.07 10.28 -5.43
CA THR A 121 -9.74 9.75 -5.09
C THR A 121 -9.78 9.17 -3.68
N TYR A 122 -8.77 8.38 -3.32
CA TYR A 122 -8.73 7.70 -2.02
C TYR A 122 -7.67 8.35 -1.14
N GLU A 123 -8.06 8.90 0.00
CA GLU A 123 -7.07 9.47 0.93
C GLU A 123 -6.35 8.38 1.72
N THR A 124 -6.94 7.19 1.86
CA THR A 124 -6.32 6.12 2.65
C THR A 124 -6.43 4.75 2.00
N ALA A 125 -5.41 3.93 2.18
CA ALA A 125 -5.41 2.52 1.81
C ALA A 125 -4.73 1.65 2.87
N ALA A 126 -5.27 0.47 3.15
CA ALA A 126 -4.73 -0.46 4.13
C ALA A 126 -4.56 -1.87 3.55
N ALA A 127 -3.38 -2.47 3.73
CA ALA A 127 -3.06 -3.81 3.24
C ALA A 127 -2.10 -4.55 4.18
N GLN A 128 -2.30 -5.86 4.37
CA GLN A 128 -1.35 -6.69 5.09
C GLN A 128 -0.11 -6.97 4.23
N GLN A 129 1.07 -6.81 4.83
CA GLN A 129 2.36 -7.05 4.19
C GLN A 129 2.83 -8.51 4.39
N SER A 130 3.85 -8.92 3.64
CA SER A 130 4.38 -10.29 3.69
C SER A 130 4.99 -10.67 5.05
N ASP A 131 5.47 -9.69 5.81
CA ASP A 131 5.97 -9.84 7.18
C ASP A 131 4.85 -9.88 8.25
N GLY A 132 3.59 -9.72 7.82
CA GLY A 132 2.41 -9.72 8.66
C GLY A 132 1.99 -8.36 9.21
N THR A 133 2.81 -7.31 9.05
CA THR A 133 2.43 -5.94 9.43
C THR A 133 1.24 -5.45 8.60
N ILE A 134 0.50 -4.47 9.14
CA ILE A 134 -0.55 -3.78 8.39
C ILE A 134 0.00 -2.44 7.94
N ARG A 135 0.15 -2.25 6.63
CA ARG A 135 0.50 -0.96 6.05
C ARG A 135 -0.76 -0.13 5.86
N VAL A 136 -0.77 1.08 6.39
CA VAL A 136 -1.76 2.12 6.15
C VAL A 136 -1.06 3.23 5.37
N ALA A 137 -1.50 3.48 4.15
CA ALA A 137 -1.01 4.53 3.27
C ALA A 137 -1.99 5.69 3.25
N GLU A 138 -1.46 6.91 3.20
CA GLU A 138 -2.21 8.16 3.15
C GLU A 138 -1.71 9.03 1.99
N ASP A 139 -2.64 9.52 1.18
CA ASP A 139 -2.45 10.59 0.19
C ASP A 139 -2.96 11.88 0.85
N LEU A 140 -2.04 12.73 1.32
CA LEU A 140 -2.33 13.88 2.17
C LEU A 140 -2.63 15.13 1.35
N ASP A 141 -2.15 15.20 0.13
CA ASP A 141 -2.36 16.34 -0.77
C ASP A 141 -3.30 16.07 -1.96
N ASP A 142 -3.84 14.84 -2.04
CA ASP A 142 -4.86 14.37 -2.98
C ASP A 142 -4.40 14.46 -4.45
N ASP A 143 -3.12 14.13 -4.67
CA ASP A 143 -2.51 14.09 -6.01
C ASP A 143 -2.52 12.69 -6.66
N GLY A 144 -2.95 11.68 -5.90
CA GLY A 144 -3.06 10.28 -6.30
C GLY A 144 -1.81 9.45 -6.00
N ASP A 145 -0.75 10.05 -5.48
CA ASP A 145 0.43 9.37 -4.99
C ASP A 145 0.42 9.31 -3.44
N VAL A 146 1.04 8.29 -2.86
CA VAL A 146 1.09 8.16 -1.40
C VAL A 146 2.16 9.10 -0.83
N ASP A 147 1.79 9.88 0.19
CA ASP A 147 2.69 10.76 0.93
C ASP A 147 3.25 10.12 2.21
N LEU A 148 2.46 9.24 2.82
CA LEU A 148 2.76 8.67 4.12
C LEU A 148 2.36 7.20 4.18
N ALA A 149 3.25 6.35 4.69
CA ALA A 149 2.93 4.96 4.96
C ALA A 149 3.29 4.58 6.40
N THR A 150 2.30 4.18 7.19
CA THR A 150 2.48 3.71 8.57
C THR A 150 2.28 2.20 8.64
N PHE A 151 3.22 1.49 9.26
CA PHE A 151 3.18 0.04 9.43
C PHE A 151 2.86 -0.28 10.89
N HIS A 152 1.85 -1.11 11.09
CA HIS A 152 1.35 -1.49 12.40
C HIS A 152 1.64 -2.94 12.73
N ASP A 153 2.01 -3.21 13.98
CA ASP A 153 2.03 -4.56 14.52
C ASP A 153 0.60 -5.14 14.53
N PRO A 154 0.36 -6.30 13.91
CA PRO A 154 -0.99 -6.83 13.71
C PRO A 154 -1.67 -7.30 15.00
N VAL A 155 -0.93 -7.45 16.11
CA VAL A 155 -1.44 -7.96 17.38
C VAL A 155 -1.85 -6.81 18.30
N SER A 156 -0.97 -5.82 18.44
CA SER A 156 -1.15 -4.67 19.33
C SER A 156 -1.79 -3.47 18.63
N GLY A 157 -1.65 -3.36 17.30
CA GLY A 157 -2.04 -2.19 16.52
C GLY A 157 -1.09 -0.99 16.67
N ALA A 158 0.01 -1.14 17.41
CA ALA A 158 0.99 -0.07 17.58
C ALA A 158 1.73 0.20 16.26
N PRO A 159 2.02 1.47 15.93
CA PRO A 159 2.91 1.79 14.81
C PRO A 159 4.32 1.29 15.14
N VAL A 160 4.94 0.57 14.21
CA VAL A 160 6.32 0.07 14.33
C VAL A 160 7.25 0.71 13.30
N ARG A 161 6.69 1.24 12.21
CA ARG A 161 7.43 2.00 11.21
C ARG A 161 6.55 3.07 10.57
N GLN A 162 7.15 4.17 10.16
CA GLN A 162 6.49 5.22 9.39
C GLN A 162 7.45 5.70 8.30
N ASP A 163 7.01 5.68 7.05
CA ASP A 163 7.77 6.12 5.88
C ASP A 163 7.14 7.39 5.30
N THR A 164 7.92 8.46 5.20
CA THR A 164 7.56 9.68 4.46
C THR A 164 7.98 9.50 3.01
N ILE A 165 7.06 9.77 2.10
CA ILE A 165 7.21 9.54 0.67
C ILE A 165 7.01 10.88 -0.04
N GLU A 166 7.97 11.28 -0.88
CA GLU A 166 7.88 12.49 -1.68
C GLU A 166 8.19 12.16 -3.16
N GLY A 167 7.28 12.49 -4.06
CA GLY A 167 7.47 12.24 -5.50
C GLY A 167 7.69 10.76 -5.84
N GLY A 168 7.06 9.86 -5.08
CA GLY A 168 7.16 8.41 -5.24
C GLY A 168 8.42 7.76 -4.66
N ALA A 169 9.25 8.52 -3.93
CA ALA A 169 10.44 8.00 -3.24
C ALA A 169 10.29 8.15 -1.72
N ILE A 170 10.66 7.12 -0.96
CA ILE A 170 10.80 7.18 0.49
C ILE A 170 11.99 8.09 0.80
N THR A 171 11.74 9.21 1.48
CA THR A 171 12.75 10.20 1.87
C THR A 171 13.13 10.10 3.35
N GLU A 172 12.24 9.57 4.18
CA GLU A 172 12.46 9.38 5.60
C GLU A 172 11.76 8.11 6.09
N THR A 173 12.42 7.33 6.95
CA THR A 173 11.85 6.19 7.65
C THR A 173 12.09 6.31 9.15
N LEU A 174 11.01 6.24 9.93
CA LEU A 174 11.02 6.18 11.39
C LEU A 174 10.74 4.74 11.83
N ILE A 175 11.52 4.18 12.75
CA ILE A 175 11.35 2.82 13.26
C ILE A 175 11.26 2.85 14.78
N ASP A 176 10.17 2.28 15.32
CA ASP A 176 10.03 1.92 16.73
C ASP A 176 10.31 0.42 16.87
N SER A 177 11.55 0.09 17.24
CA SER A 177 12.03 -1.29 17.26
C SER A 177 11.59 -2.06 18.49
N ASN A 178 11.11 -1.36 19.52
CA ASN A 178 10.75 -1.93 20.81
C ASN A 178 9.23 -1.82 21.12
N SER A 179 8.48 -1.13 20.27
CA SER A 179 7.03 -0.93 20.32
C SER A 179 6.55 -0.23 21.60
N ASP A 180 7.34 0.72 22.13
CA ASP A 180 6.96 1.55 23.28
C ASP A 180 6.28 2.88 22.87
N GLY A 181 6.18 3.14 21.56
CA GLY A 181 5.62 4.35 20.98
C GLY A 181 6.62 5.49 20.80
N GLN A 182 7.92 5.24 21.01
CA GLN A 182 9.01 6.17 20.74
C GLN A 182 9.86 5.65 19.58
N VAL A 183 10.35 6.57 18.76
CA VAL A 183 11.18 6.22 17.61
C VAL A 183 12.61 5.94 18.07
N ASP A 184 13.11 4.75 17.75
CA ASP A 184 14.47 4.32 18.06
C ASP A 184 15.46 4.67 16.92
N VAL A 185 15.00 4.65 15.67
CA VAL A 185 15.81 4.89 14.47
C VAL A 185 15.09 5.82 13.51
N VAL A 186 15.82 6.81 12.99
CA VAL A 186 15.39 7.68 11.88
C VAL A 186 16.41 7.51 10.75
N LEU A 187 15.95 7.20 9.54
CA LEU A 187 16.76 7.13 8.33
C LEU A 187 16.30 8.22 7.35
N ILE A 188 17.22 8.92 6.71
CA ILE A 188 16.91 10.08 5.83
C ILE A 188 17.75 10.00 4.56
N ASP A 189 17.09 10.18 3.41
CA ASP A 189 17.71 10.42 2.10
C ASP A 189 17.69 11.93 1.88
N SER A 190 18.77 12.60 2.30
CA SER A 190 18.82 14.06 2.30
C SER A 190 19.06 14.65 0.91
N ASN A 191 19.50 13.82 -0.04
CA ASN A 191 19.95 14.25 -1.35
C ASN A 191 19.03 13.78 -2.50
N GLY A 192 18.09 12.88 -2.21
CA GLY A 192 17.06 12.40 -3.13
C GLY A 192 17.59 11.45 -4.20
N ASP A 193 18.67 10.73 -3.95
CA ASP A 193 19.22 9.74 -4.89
C ASP A 193 18.62 8.33 -4.73
N GLY A 194 17.71 8.17 -3.77
CA GLY A 194 17.00 6.94 -3.49
C GLY A 194 17.65 6.10 -2.40
N ARG A 195 18.75 6.55 -1.78
CA ARG A 195 19.36 5.85 -0.65
C ARG A 195 19.47 6.75 0.57
N PHE A 196 19.24 6.17 1.74
CA PHE A 196 19.50 6.88 2.98
C PHE A 196 20.98 7.23 3.12
N ASP A 197 21.26 8.47 3.52
CA ASP A 197 22.61 8.98 3.78
C ASP A 197 22.80 9.40 5.24
N THR A 198 21.71 9.52 6.00
CA THR A 198 21.72 9.97 7.38
C THR A 198 20.92 9.00 8.26
N ALA A 199 21.45 8.70 9.44
CA ALA A 199 20.77 7.94 10.47
C ALA A 199 20.81 8.65 11.82
N MET A 200 19.70 8.70 12.55
CA MET A 200 19.63 9.15 13.93
C MET A 200 19.17 8.00 14.82
N LEU A 201 19.84 7.79 15.95
CA LEU A 201 19.62 6.64 16.82
C LEU A 201 19.34 7.08 18.26
N ASP A 202 18.29 6.54 18.85
CA ASP A 202 18.08 6.44 20.29
C ASP A 202 18.48 5.02 20.71
N SER A 203 19.78 4.83 20.95
CA SER A 203 20.32 3.49 21.24
C SER A 203 20.08 2.98 22.67
N ASP A 204 19.58 3.82 23.58
CA ASP A 204 19.25 3.45 24.96
C ASP A 204 17.75 3.52 25.30
N ALA A 205 16.91 3.82 24.29
CA ALA A 205 15.45 3.84 24.35
C ALA A 205 14.91 4.74 25.47
N ASP A 206 15.51 5.92 25.61
CA ASP A 206 15.13 6.91 26.61
C ASP A 206 14.23 8.04 26.05
N GLY A 207 13.93 7.97 24.76
CA GLY A 207 13.17 8.94 23.98
C GLY A 207 14.01 10.08 23.41
N ARG A 208 15.35 9.97 23.43
CA ARG A 208 16.27 10.99 22.94
C ARG A 208 17.31 10.37 22.01
N ILE A 209 17.45 10.98 20.85
CA ILE A 209 18.55 10.66 19.94
C ILE A 209 19.89 10.93 20.65
N ASN A 210 20.72 9.89 20.71
CA ASN A 210 22.06 9.92 21.30
C ASN A 210 23.17 9.72 20.25
N ALA A 211 22.81 9.43 19.00
CA ALA A 211 23.74 9.42 17.87
C ALA A 211 23.10 9.96 16.58
N THR A 212 23.87 10.70 15.79
CA THR A 212 23.57 11.04 14.39
C THR A 212 24.76 10.63 13.53
N LEU A 213 24.53 9.84 12.48
CA LEU A 213 25.53 9.27 11.60
C LEU A 213 25.23 9.71 10.16
N VAL A 214 26.27 10.09 9.40
CA VAL A 214 26.12 10.59 8.02
C VAL A 214 27.16 9.96 7.09
N ASP A 215 26.70 9.38 5.99
CA ASP A 215 27.49 8.94 4.83
C ASP A 215 27.56 10.12 3.86
N THR A 216 28.75 10.72 3.71
CA THR A 216 28.91 11.97 2.94
C THR A 216 29.37 11.73 1.51
N ASP A 217 29.86 10.53 1.20
CA ASP A 217 30.37 10.18 -0.12
C ASP A 217 29.56 9.09 -0.85
N GLY A 218 28.55 8.52 -0.17
CA GLY A 218 27.59 7.57 -0.72
C GLY A 218 28.16 6.18 -0.90
N ASP A 219 29.22 5.81 -0.16
CA ASP A 219 29.83 4.48 -0.23
C ASP A 219 29.14 3.43 0.67
N GLY A 220 28.14 3.85 1.45
CA GLY A 220 27.36 3.03 2.36
C GLY A 220 27.95 2.94 3.77
N ARG A 221 29.11 3.54 4.03
CA ARG A 221 29.74 3.64 5.36
C ARG A 221 29.60 5.05 5.89
N PHE A 222 29.36 5.17 7.19
CA PHE A 222 29.25 6.49 7.81
C PHE A 222 30.62 7.19 7.93
N ASP A 223 30.70 8.42 7.44
CA ASP A 223 31.88 9.28 7.46
C ASP A 223 31.93 10.18 8.69
N LEU A 224 30.77 10.55 9.21
CA LEU A 224 30.61 11.50 10.31
C LEU A 224 29.65 10.93 11.35
N GLY A 225 29.99 11.09 12.63
CA GLY A 225 29.12 10.77 13.75
C GLY A 225 29.11 11.89 14.79
N GLU A 226 27.93 12.34 15.21
CA GLU A 226 27.73 13.20 16.37
C GLU A 226 27.10 12.35 17.48
N LEU A 227 27.72 12.31 18.67
CA LEU A 227 27.35 11.41 19.77
C LEU A 227 27.16 12.19 21.08
N ASP A 228 26.10 11.88 21.80
CA ASP A 228 25.92 12.28 23.21
C ASP A 228 26.52 11.19 24.08
N SER A 229 27.82 11.28 24.35
CA SER A 229 28.53 10.24 25.09
C SER A 229 28.27 10.27 26.59
N ASN A 230 27.59 11.32 27.10
CA ASN A 230 27.39 11.53 28.53
C ASN A 230 25.90 11.45 28.95
N GLY A 231 24.98 11.41 27.98
CA GLY A 231 23.54 11.23 28.19
C GLY A 231 22.85 12.46 28.79
N ASP A 232 23.35 13.67 28.52
CA ASP A 232 22.73 14.92 28.98
C ASP A 232 21.75 15.55 27.97
N GLY A 233 21.56 14.90 26.83
CA GLY A 233 20.70 15.30 25.73
C GLY A 233 21.37 16.28 24.76
N ASN A 234 22.69 16.48 24.85
CA ASN A 234 23.45 17.30 23.91
C ASN A 234 24.62 16.52 23.35
N PHE A 235 24.82 16.58 22.03
CA PHE A 235 26.01 16.02 21.39
C PHE A 235 27.28 16.68 21.92
N ASP A 236 28.22 15.86 22.41
CA ASP A 236 29.49 16.30 22.99
C ASP A 236 30.72 15.77 22.25
N THR A 237 30.49 14.82 21.35
CA THR A 237 31.54 14.09 20.63
C THR A 237 31.25 14.10 19.14
N VAL A 238 32.28 14.44 18.36
CA VAL A 238 32.26 14.31 16.89
C VAL A 238 33.32 13.28 16.50
N ALA A 239 32.92 12.27 15.75
CA ALA A 239 33.77 11.18 15.27
C ALA A 239 33.82 11.18 13.74
N ALA A 240 34.99 10.87 13.19
CA ALA A 240 35.18 10.67 11.76
C ALA A 240 35.34 9.19 11.45
N GLY A 241 34.67 8.70 10.40
CA GLY A 241 34.70 7.32 9.90
C GLY A 241 36.11 6.84 9.54
N ALA A 242 36.99 7.77 9.16
CA ALA A 242 38.40 7.49 8.90
C ALA A 242 39.20 7.07 10.16
N ASP A 243 38.77 7.52 11.34
CA ASP A 243 39.44 7.28 12.62
C ASP A 243 38.70 6.26 13.50
N THR A 244 37.39 6.14 13.35
CA THR A 244 36.50 5.26 14.14
C THR A 244 35.53 4.55 13.21
N ASP A 245 35.32 3.25 13.42
CA ASP A 245 34.28 2.53 12.68
C ASP A 245 32.90 2.94 13.20
N LEU A 246 32.15 3.66 12.36
CA LEU A 246 30.80 4.16 12.66
C LEU A 246 29.70 3.22 12.14
N GLY A 247 30.07 2.11 11.49
CA GLY A 247 29.11 1.17 10.89
C GLY A 247 28.72 1.53 9.46
N THR A 248 27.61 0.95 9.01
CA THR A 248 27.09 1.10 7.64
C THR A 248 25.59 1.36 7.65
N ILE A 249 25.09 2.07 6.64
CA ILE A 249 23.65 2.31 6.46
C ILE A 249 22.89 0.98 6.29
N GLU A 250 23.47 0.03 5.53
CA GLU A 250 22.92 -1.31 5.27
C GLU A 250 22.56 -2.08 6.56
N SER A 251 23.32 -1.86 7.65
CA SER A 251 23.02 -2.51 8.93
C SER A 251 21.70 -2.04 9.54
N LEU A 252 21.32 -0.79 9.30
CA LEU A 252 20.07 -0.20 9.74
C LEU A 252 18.93 -0.51 8.77
N GLU A 253 19.21 -0.48 7.46
CA GLU A 253 18.26 -0.87 6.41
C GLU A 253 17.81 -2.32 6.54
N SER A 254 18.61 -3.20 7.18
CA SER A 254 18.21 -4.59 7.43
C SER A 254 16.98 -4.74 8.34
N ALA A 255 16.55 -3.67 9.01
CA ALA A 255 15.29 -3.61 9.75
C ALA A 255 14.08 -3.37 8.84
N ILE A 256 14.30 -2.94 7.59
CA ILE A 256 13.26 -2.78 6.57
C ILE A 256 13.06 -4.14 5.89
N PRO A 257 11.81 -4.63 5.72
CA PRO A 257 11.52 -5.89 5.04
C PRO A 257 12.04 -5.92 3.61
N ALA A 258 12.62 -7.04 3.19
CA ALA A 258 13.30 -7.14 1.88
C ALA A 258 12.40 -6.93 0.64
N ASP A 259 11.09 -7.16 0.78
CA ASP A 259 10.10 -6.98 -0.29
C ASP A 259 9.55 -5.54 -0.33
N ASP A 260 10.02 -4.67 0.56
CA ASP A 260 9.55 -3.30 0.67
C ASP A 260 9.94 -2.43 -0.54
N ASN A 261 9.11 -1.42 -0.81
CA ASN A 261 9.33 -0.44 -1.87
C ASN A 261 10.69 0.27 -1.74
N TYR A 262 11.21 0.43 -0.52
CA TYR A 262 12.55 0.98 -0.31
C TYR A 262 13.63 0.20 -1.07
N HIS A 263 13.61 -1.14 -1.03
CA HIS A 263 14.64 -1.94 -1.69
C HIS A 263 14.56 -1.86 -3.22
N ALA A 264 13.38 -1.60 -3.78
CA ALA A 264 13.19 -1.28 -5.18
C ALA A 264 13.88 0.03 -5.56
N GLN A 265 13.61 1.07 -4.75
CA GLN A 265 14.15 2.40 -4.92
C GLN A 265 15.69 2.40 -4.80
N ALA A 266 16.20 1.85 -3.71
CA ALA A 266 17.63 1.83 -3.41
C ALA A 266 18.42 0.88 -4.33
N GLY A 267 17.72 0.01 -5.08
CA GLY A 267 18.34 -1.02 -5.91
C GLY A 267 19.06 -2.09 -5.10
N THR A 268 18.60 -2.34 -3.87
CA THR A 268 19.25 -3.22 -2.88
C THR A 268 18.55 -4.57 -2.71
N TYR A 269 17.59 -4.92 -3.57
CA TYR A 269 16.92 -6.22 -3.52
C TYR A 269 17.92 -7.39 -3.40
N PRO A 270 17.70 -8.34 -2.47
CA PRO A 270 18.50 -9.55 -2.42
C PRO A 270 18.38 -10.27 -3.76
N ALA A 271 19.51 -10.81 -4.24
CA ALA A 271 19.70 -11.33 -5.59
C ALA A 271 18.77 -12.50 -6.04
N GLU A 272 17.74 -12.86 -5.27
CA GLU A 272 16.83 -13.98 -5.55
C GLU A 272 15.37 -13.58 -5.83
N SER A 273 15.03 -12.28 -5.95
CA SER A 273 13.65 -11.82 -6.25
C SER A 273 13.46 -11.28 -7.69
N GLN A 274 14.17 -11.83 -8.70
CA GLN A 274 13.93 -11.48 -10.12
C GLN A 274 13.23 -12.59 -10.91
N SER A 275 12.72 -13.62 -10.24
CA SER A 275 12.05 -14.73 -10.90
C SER A 275 10.79 -15.10 -10.15
N ASP A 276 9.80 -14.21 -10.21
CA ASP A 276 8.37 -14.55 -10.33
C ASP A 276 7.60 -13.26 -10.65
N LEU A 277 7.74 -12.81 -11.92
CA LEU A 277 6.82 -11.89 -12.61
C LEU A 277 6.24 -12.62 -13.82
#